data_AF-A0A3A9W7P5-F1
#
_entry.id   AF-A0A3A9W7P5-F1
#
_cell.length_a   1.000
_cell.length_b   1.000
_cell.length_c   1.000
_cell.angle_alpha   90.00
_cell.angle_beta   90.00
_cell.angle_gamma   90.00
#
_symmetry.space_group_name_H-M   'P 1'
#
loop_
_entity.id
_entity.type
_entity.pdbx_description
1 polymer ?
#
loop_
_entity_poly.entity_id
_entity_poly.type
_entity_poly.pdbx_seq_one_letter_code
_entity_poly.pdbx_strand_id
1 'polypeptide(L)'
;MQKITYVSFLLITFSSFSQKSSELKGRIIAAALELEFVNIVNLTKEIGAVNDESGYFEILANVGDAIVFSSVQFQLKKYIVEEEDLQLGNLLIFLEPAINELDEVHISQYSLSGDIQKDIQEIPTYEDRLPLWNAAQIKKMGFVWQDDAQSPVKNIALGGGSSQASVSIDLGLVINLISGVFKNKSIQIDSKTHALDFYKEDFFIKELKIPETEFYNFLDFLDEETGIKFILMSNDSLRILEFLIYQGDKFKEKYNIGE
;
A
#
# COMPACT_ATOMS: atom_id res chain seq x y z
N MET A 1 -28.15 30.18 -45.36
CA MET A 1 -28.59 30.50 -43.98
C MET A 1 -28.43 29.33 -43.01
N GLN A 2 -28.66 28.07 -43.40
CA GLN A 2 -28.51 26.90 -42.51
C GLN A 2 -27.10 26.73 -41.90
N LYS A 3 -26.02 27.13 -42.59
CA LYS A 3 -24.66 27.03 -42.03
C LYS A 3 -24.42 27.99 -40.84
N ILE A 4 -25.11 29.13 -40.82
CA ILE A 4 -24.98 30.13 -39.73
C ILE A 4 -25.72 29.66 -38.47
N THR A 5 -26.85 28.97 -38.63
CA THR A 5 -27.60 28.42 -37.50
C THR A 5 -26.84 27.30 -36.78
N TYR A 6 -26.11 26.45 -37.51
CA TYR A 6 -25.28 25.41 -36.90
C TYR A 6 -24.09 25.99 -36.11
N VAL A 7 -23.48 27.06 -36.60
CA VAL A 7 -22.39 27.76 -35.89
C VAL A 7 -22.91 28.45 -34.62
N SER A 8 -24.11 29.04 -34.67
CA SER A 8 -24.74 29.62 -33.48
C SER A 8 -25.10 28.58 -32.42
N PHE A 9 -25.51 27.37 -32.83
CA PHE A 9 -25.83 26.28 -31.90
C PHE A 9 -24.55 25.72 -31.23
N LEU A 10 -23.44 25.65 -31.96
CA LEU A 10 -22.13 25.26 -31.40
C LEU A 10 -21.66 26.26 -30.32
N LEU A 11 -21.84 27.56 -30.54
CA LEU A 11 -21.41 28.61 -29.60
C LEU A 11 -22.15 28.58 -28.25
N ILE A 12 -23.40 28.11 -28.21
CA ILE A 12 -24.17 27.98 -26.96
C ILE A 12 -23.63 26.86 -26.06
N THR A 13 -23.02 25.81 -26.63
CA THR A 13 -22.46 24.69 -25.85
C THR A 13 -21.20 25.04 -25.05
N PHE A 14 -20.57 26.20 -25.32
CA PHE A 14 -19.41 26.69 -24.56
C PHE A 14 -19.77 27.48 -23.31
N SER A 15 -21.06 27.63 -22.97
CA SER A 15 -21.48 28.28 -21.73
C SER A 15 -21.34 27.34 -20.54
N SER A 16 -20.10 27.04 -20.15
CA SER A 16 -19.79 26.30 -18.93
C SER A 16 -19.97 27.22 -17.71
N PHE A 17 -20.89 26.88 -16.81
CA PHE A 17 -20.98 27.50 -15.50
C PHE A 17 -19.84 26.98 -14.61
N SER A 18 -19.01 27.88 -14.11
CA SER A 18 -18.05 27.57 -13.05
C SER A 18 -18.70 27.79 -11.68
N GLN A 19 -18.59 26.81 -10.78
CA GLN A 19 -19.04 26.97 -9.39
C GLN A 19 -18.06 27.90 -8.67
N LYS A 20 -18.50 29.13 -8.37
CA LYS A 20 -17.70 30.06 -7.56
C LYS A 20 -17.62 29.51 -6.13
N SER A 21 -16.46 28.98 -5.77
CA SER A 21 -16.14 28.76 -4.37
C SER A 21 -15.78 30.09 -3.73
N SER A 22 -16.45 30.46 -2.65
CA SER A 22 -16.08 31.61 -1.84
C SER A 22 -14.98 31.21 -0.85
N GLU A 23 -14.25 32.21 -0.37
CA GLU A 23 -13.17 32.06 0.60
C GLU A 23 -13.69 32.46 1.97
N LEU A 24 -13.70 31.51 2.89
CA LEU A 24 -14.08 31.72 4.28
C LEU A 24 -12.86 32.17 5.07
N LYS A 25 -12.95 33.34 5.69
CA LYS A 25 -11.90 33.93 6.51
C LYS A 25 -12.39 34.07 7.94
N GLY A 26 -11.53 33.74 8.88
CA GLY A 26 -11.87 33.80 10.29
C GLY A 26 -10.64 33.76 11.20
N ARG A 27 -10.91 33.81 12.49
CA ARG A 27 -9.90 33.69 13.54
C ARG A 27 -10.31 32.67 14.59
N ILE A 28 -9.38 31.80 14.94
CA ILE A 28 -9.52 30.85 16.03
C ILE A 28 -9.14 31.54 17.33
N ILE A 29 -9.95 31.37 18.36
CA ILE A 29 -9.70 31.86 19.72
C ILE A 29 -9.62 30.64 20.64
N ALA A 30 -8.47 30.45 21.27
CA ALA A 30 -8.29 29.46 22.32
C ALA A 30 -7.47 30.05 23.48
N ALA A 31 -7.67 29.53 24.69
CA ALA A 31 -6.99 30.03 25.88
C ALA A 31 -5.46 29.83 25.86
N ALA A 32 -4.96 28.90 25.02
CA ALA A 32 -3.55 28.53 24.90
C ALA A 32 -3.03 28.62 23.44
N LEU A 33 -3.57 29.56 22.65
CA LEU A 33 -3.32 29.63 21.20
C LEU A 33 -1.92 30.13 20.80
N GLU A 34 -0.97 30.30 21.72
CA GLU A 34 0.25 31.06 21.44
C GLU A 34 1.18 30.40 20.41
N LEU A 35 1.09 29.08 20.13
CA LEU A 35 2.16 28.38 19.40
C LEU A 35 1.74 27.16 18.57
N GLU A 36 0.45 26.93 18.29
CA GLU A 36 0.02 25.70 17.60
C GLU A 36 -0.89 25.87 16.38
N PHE A 37 -0.63 25.01 15.40
CA PHE A 37 -1.37 24.86 14.17
C PHE A 37 -2.56 23.93 14.36
N VAL A 38 -3.77 24.44 14.11
CA VAL A 38 -5.04 23.73 14.07
C VAL A 38 -5.31 23.29 12.64
N ASN A 39 -5.68 22.02 12.47
CA ASN A 39 -6.11 21.49 11.18
C ASN A 39 -7.55 21.90 10.91
N ILE A 40 -7.79 22.47 9.74
CA ILE A 40 -9.09 22.99 9.32
C ILE A 40 -9.46 22.25 8.04
N VAL A 41 -10.50 21.42 8.10
CA VAL A 41 -10.89 20.56 6.98
C VAL A 41 -12.33 20.82 6.59
N ASN A 42 -12.57 21.16 5.33
CA ASN A 42 -13.91 21.15 4.77
C ASN A 42 -14.26 19.71 4.35
N LEU A 43 -15.18 19.07 5.06
CA LEU A 43 -15.57 17.69 4.81
C LEU A 43 -16.32 17.51 3.48
N THR A 44 -17.01 18.55 3.00
CA THR A 44 -17.79 18.47 1.76
C THR A 44 -16.90 18.54 0.52
N LYS A 45 -15.82 19.33 0.61
CA LYS A 45 -14.88 19.55 -0.52
C LYS A 45 -13.57 18.78 -0.41
N GLU A 46 -13.34 18.09 0.71
CA GLU A 46 -12.11 17.36 1.03
C GLU A 46 -10.84 18.22 0.93
N ILE A 47 -10.95 19.51 1.25
CA ILE A 47 -9.83 20.44 1.28
C ILE A 47 -9.42 20.77 2.71
N GLY A 48 -8.12 20.94 2.92
CA GLY A 48 -7.54 21.29 4.21
C GLY A 48 -6.80 22.62 4.17
N ALA A 49 -6.83 23.33 5.28
CA ALA A 49 -6.06 24.54 5.55
C ALA A 49 -5.55 24.51 7.00
N VAL A 50 -4.66 25.44 7.32
CA VAL A 50 -4.06 25.59 8.65
C VAL A 50 -4.13 27.07 9.04
N ASN A 51 -4.19 27.39 10.33
CA ASN A 51 -4.11 28.78 10.78
C ASN A 51 -2.68 29.33 10.74
N ASP A 52 -2.59 30.65 10.75
CA ASP A 52 -1.35 31.42 10.95
C ASP A 52 -1.02 31.58 12.44
N GLU A 53 0.17 32.08 12.77
CA GLU A 53 0.67 32.30 14.15
C GLU A 53 -0.26 33.19 14.99
N SER A 54 -1.01 34.09 14.33
CA SER A 54 -1.99 34.97 14.99
C SER A 54 -3.39 34.34 15.17
N GLY A 55 -3.57 33.09 14.71
CA GLY A 55 -4.83 32.34 14.75
C GLY A 55 -5.77 32.60 13.57
N TYR A 56 -5.35 33.34 12.55
CA TYR A 56 -6.17 33.59 11.35
C TYR A 56 -6.14 32.39 10.41
N PHE A 57 -7.27 32.11 9.75
CA PHE A 57 -7.36 31.04 8.77
C PHE A 57 -8.16 31.45 7.54
N GLU A 58 -7.89 30.74 6.46
CA GLU A 58 -8.48 30.96 5.15
C GLU A 58 -8.73 29.61 4.48
N ILE A 59 -9.98 29.34 4.09
CA ILE A 59 -10.36 28.08 3.47
C ILE A 59 -11.49 28.29 2.46
N LEU A 60 -11.46 27.56 1.34
CA LEU A 60 -12.50 27.62 0.33
C LEU A 60 -13.77 26.86 0.81
N ALA A 61 -14.89 27.57 0.93
CA ALA A 61 -16.14 26.97 1.43
C ALA A 61 -17.37 27.57 0.74
N ASN A 62 -18.43 26.77 0.64
CA ASN A 62 -19.75 27.21 0.21
C ASN A 62 -20.70 27.23 1.41
N VAL A 63 -21.82 27.95 1.26
CA VAL A 63 -22.91 27.93 2.24
C VAL A 63 -23.41 26.50 2.42
N GLY A 64 -23.49 26.03 3.67
CA GLY A 64 -23.91 24.68 4.03
C GLY A 64 -22.79 23.64 4.10
N ASP A 65 -21.55 24.00 3.77
CA ASP A 65 -20.40 23.10 3.94
C ASP A 65 -20.10 22.88 5.43
N ALA A 66 -19.64 21.67 5.76
CA ALA A 66 -19.23 21.32 7.13
C ALA A 66 -17.71 21.42 7.27
N ILE A 67 -17.25 22.35 8.11
CA ILE A 67 -15.84 22.55 8.44
C ILE A 67 -15.56 21.94 9.80
N VAL A 68 -14.48 21.17 9.88
CA VAL A 68 -13.99 20.55 11.11
C VAL A 68 -12.66 21.18 11.49
N PHE A 69 -12.58 21.60 12.75
CA PHE A 69 -11.38 22.09 13.39
C PHE A 69 -10.86 21.00 14.34
N SER A 70 -9.62 20.57 14.16
CA SER A 70 -9.00 19.52 14.97
C SER A 70 -7.54 19.84 15.32
N SER A 71 -7.13 19.48 16.54
CA SER A 71 -5.75 19.55 17.02
C SER A 71 -5.56 18.49 18.11
N VAL A 72 -4.31 18.20 18.47
CA VAL A 72 -3.97 17.29 19.57
C VAL A 72 -4.42 17.87 20.93
N GLN A 73 -4.37 19.19 21.07
CA GLN A 73 -4.65 19.87 22.35
C GLN A 73 -6.11 20.30 22.53
N PHE A 74 -6.92 20.28 21.48
CA PHE A 74 -8.27 20.85 21.48
C PHE A 74 -9.31 19.81 21.08
N GLN A 75 -10.53 19.95 21.61
CA GLN A 75 -11.65 19.11 21.22
C GLN A 75 -12.03 19.38 19.76
N LEU A 76 -12.41 18.31 19.06
CA LEU A 76 -12.89 18.40 17.68
C LEU A 76 -14.16 19.24 17.63
N LYS A 77 -14.14 20.32 16.83
CA LYS A 77 -15.29 21.20 16.64
C LYS A 77 -15.75 21.17 15.20
N LYS A 78 -17.05 20.94 15.00
CA LYS A 78 -17.70 20.99 13.69
C LYS A 78 -18.52 22.28 13.57
N TYR A 79 -18.37 22.97 12.45
CA TYR A 79 -19.08 24.21 12.12
C TYR A 79 -19.73 24.07 10.74
N ILE A 80 -20.94 24.62 10.58
CA ILE A 80 -21.65 24.66 9.29
C ILE A 80 -21.57 26.10 8.80
N VAL A 81 -21.11 26.29 7.56
CA VAL A 81 -20.91 27.62 6.98
C VAL A 81 -22.24 28.28 6.66
N GLU A 82 -22.47 29.47 7.20
CA GLU A 82 -23.63 30.31 6.91
C GLU A 82 -23.32 31.35 5.82
N GLU A 83 -24.35 31.94 5.22
CA GLU A 83 -24.17 32.94 4.16
C GLU A 83 -23.52 34.22 4.69
N GLU A 84 -23.79 34.57 5.94
CA GLU A 84 -23.26 35.74 6.65
C GLU A 84 -21.74 35.63 6.87
N ASP A 85 -21.24 34.42 7.13
CA ASP A 85 -19.83 34.15 7.38
C ASP A 85 -18.95 34.47 6.16
N LEU A 86 -19.47 34.19 4.96
CA LEU A 86 -18.80 34.46 3.69
C LEU A 86 -18.85 35.95 3.30
N GLN A 87 -19.79 36.72 3.84
CA GLN A 87 -19.94 38.15 3.57
C GLN A 87 -19.13 39.02 4.53
N LEU A 88 -19.13 38.67 5.82
CA LEU A 88 -18.49 39.46 6.87
C LEU A 88 -16.98 39.18 7.01
N GLY A 89 -16.53 37.97 6.66
CA GLY A 89 -15.11 37.61 6.62
C GLY A 89 -14.39 37.67 7.98
N ASN A 90 -15.14 37.63 9.09
CA ASN A 90 -14.63 37.79 10.45
C ASN A 90 -15.16 36.72 11.42
N LEU A 91 -15.31 35.48 10.93
CA LEU A 91 -15.80 34.36 11.73
C LEU A 91 -14.89 34.08 12.92
N LEU A 92 -15.46 34.00 14.13
CA LEU A 92 -14.72 33.67 15.36
C LEU A 92 -15.06 32.26 15.84
N ILE A 93 -14.03 31.39 15.89
CA ILE A 93 -14.18 30.00 16.33
C ILE A 93 -13.48 29.80 17.66
N PHE A 94 -14.28 29.54 18.71
CA PHE A 94 -13.77 29.18 20.03
C PHE A 94 -13.48 27.68 20.11
N LEU A 95 -12.25 27.30 20.48
CA LEU A 95 -11.87 25.90 20.73
C LEU A 95 -11.67 25.66 22.21
N GLU A 96 -12.18 24.52 22.68
CA GLU A 96 -12.04 24.07 24.07
C GLU A 96 -10.87 23.08 24.17
N PRO A 97 -10.07 23.12 25.26
CA PRO A 97 -8.99 22.18 25.45
C PRO A 97 -9.52 20.75 25.58
N ALA A 98 -8.85 19.81 24.93
CA ALA A 98 -9.09 18.38 25.11
C ALA A 98 -8.49 17.97 26.46
N ILE A 99 -9.34 17.84 27.48
CA ILE A 99 -8.93 17.28 28.77
C ILE A 99 -8.92 15.76 28.59
N ASN A 100 -7.73 15.17 28.55
CA ASN A 100 -7.58 13.73 28.58
C ASN A 100 -7.80 13.25 30.01
N GLU A 101 -8.97 12.69 30.29
CA GLU A 101 -9.20 11.93 31.50
C GLU A 101 -8.45 10.60 31.37
N LEU A 102 -7.53 10.32 32.28
CA LEU A 102 -6.84 9.04 32.32
C LEU A 102 -7.80 8.00 32.89
N ASP A 103 -7.87 6.84 32.26
CA ASP A 103 -8.62 5.70 32.80
C ASP A 103 -8.14 5.39 34.22
N GLU A 104 -9.09 5.10 35.11
CA GLU A 104 -8.79 4.68 36.48
C GLU A 104 -7.95 3.40 36.43
N VAL A 105 -6.74 3.46 36.98
CA VAL A 105 -5.89 2.29 37.10
C VAL A 105 -6.48 1.40 38.19
N HIS A 106 -7.09 0.29 37.81
CA HIS A 106 -7.45 -0.77 38.75
C HIS A 106 -6.17 -1.37 39.34
N ILE A 107 -5.79 -0.89 40.53
CA ILE A 107 -4.78 -1.58 41.34
C ILE A 107 -5.38 -2.95 41.66
N SER A 108 -4.68 -4.02 41.27
CA SER A 108 -5.16 -5.38 41.48
C SER A 108 -5.48 -5.59 42.95
N GLN A 109 -6.62 -6.23 43.25
CA GLN A 109 -7.14 -6.41 44.61
C GLN A 109 -6.31 -7.38 45.48
N TYR A 110 -5.17 -7.85 44.97
CA TYR A 110 -4.28 -8.72 45.73
C TYR A 110 -3.56 -7.86 46.75
N SER A 111 -3.99 -7.96 48.00
CA SER A 111 -3.29 -7.38 49.15
C SER A 111 -1.99 -8.15 49.36
N LEU A 112 -0.98 -7.86 48.53
CA LEU A 112 0.35 -8.43 48.64
C LEU A 112 0.87 -8.18 50.06
N SER A 113 1.24 -9.24 50.77
CA SER A 113 1.70 -9.14 52.15
C SER A 113 3.10 -8.50 52.26
N GLY A 114 3.81 -8.38 51.14
CA GLY A 114 5.19 -7.90 51.05
C GLY A 114 6.23 -9.00 51.26
N ASP A 115 5.79 -10.22 51.55
CA ASP A 115 6.62 -11.41 51.59
C ASP A 115 6.35 -12.29 50.35
N ILE A 116 7.33 -12.31 49.46
CA ILE A 116 7.28 -13.05 48.19
C ILE A 116 6.98 -14.54 48.41
N GLN A 117 7.49 -15.16 49.47
CA GLN A 117 7.28 -16.59 49.70
C GLN A 117 5.83 -16.92 50.06
N LYS A 118 5.16 -15.98 50.74
CA LYS A 118 3.77 -16.12 51.15
C LYS A 118 2.84 -15.76 50.01
N ASP A 119 3.13 -14.67 49.30
CA ASP A 119 2.31 -14.19 48.18
C ASP A 119 2.29 -15.20 47.01
N ILE A 120 3.40 -15.90 46.74
CA ILE A 120 3.45 -16.96 45.72
C ILE A 120 2.48 -18.11 46.00
N GLN A 121 2.24 -18.43 47.27
CA GLN A 121 1.34 -19.52 47.66
C GLN A 121 -0.13 -19.15 47.54
N GLU A 122 -0.44 -17.85 47.63
CA GLU A 122 -1.80 -17.33 47.50
C GLU A 122 -2.24 -17.16 46.04
N ILE A 123 -1.31 -17.25 45.08
CA ILE A 123 -1.61 -17.25 43.64
C ILE A 123 -2.35 -18.54 43.29
N PRO A 124 -3.62 -18.48 42.84
CA PRO A 124 -4.34 -19.68 42.42
C PRO A 124 -3.63 -20.30 41.20
N THR A 125 -3.12 -21.51 41.38
CA THR A 125 -2.57 -22.30 40.27
C THR A 125 -3.71 -23.10 39.65
N TYR A 126 -3.92 -22.89 38.36
CA TYR A 126 -4.81 -23.73 37.58
C TYR A 126 -3.98 -24.90 37.04
N GLU A 127 -4.18 -26.09 37.59
CA GLU A 127 -3.82 -27.30 36.86
C GLU A 127 -4.83 -27.45 35.74
N ASP A 128 -4.46 -26.99 34.55
CA ASP A 128 -5.16 -27.33 33.32
C ASP A 128 -5.06 -28.85 33.13
N ARG A 129 -6.05 -29.56 33.70
CA ARG A 129 -6.30 -30.98 33.38
C ARG A 129 -6.93 -31.04 32.00
N LEU A 130 -6.16 -30.61 31.01
CA LEU A 130 -6.49 -30.84 29.62
C LEU A 130 -6.65 -32.35 29.47
N PRO A 131 -7.78 -32.83 28.94
CA PRO A 131 -7.89 -34.23 28.61
C PRO A 131 -6.78 -34.53 27.59
N LEU A 132 -5.83 -35.38 27.98
CA LEU A 132 -4.77 -35.87 27.11
C LEU A 132 -5.40 -36.82 26.10
N TRP A 133 -6.13 -36.26 25.12
CA TRP A 133 -6.65 -37.03 24.01
C TRP A 133 -5.49 -37.38 23.10
N ASN A 134 -5.26 -38.68 22.90
CA ASN A 134 -4.32 -39.12 21.89
C ASN A 134 -4.89 -38.87 20.49
N ALA A 135 -4.03 -38.76 19.48
CA ALA A 135 -4.43 -38.45 18.11
C ALA A 135 -5.49 -39.43 17.54
N ALA A 136 -5.48 -40.69 18.00
CA ALA A 136 -6.46 -41.69 17.62
C ALA A 136 -7.86 -41.44 18.22
N GLN A 137 -7.94 -40.95 19.45
CA GLN A 137 -9.19 -40.54 20.11
C GLN A 137 -9.79 -39.33 19.41
N ILE A 138 -8.98 -38.31 19.09
CA ILE A 138 -9.43 -37.10 18.37
C ILE A 138 -10.01 -37.47 16.99
N LYS A 139 -9.34 -38.38 16.26
CA LYS A 139 -9.82 -38.85 14.94
C LYS A 139 -11.16 -39.58 15.03
N LYS A 140 -11.43 -40.33 16.11
CA LYS A 140 -12.70 -41.05 16.31
C LYS A 140 -13.87 -40.14 16.69
N MET A 141 -13.60 -38.95 17.23
CA MET A 141 -14.64 -37.98 17.60
C MET A 141 -15.30 -37.33 16.39
N GLY A 142 -14.78 -37.55 15.17
CA GLY A 142 -15.41 -37.06 13.94
C GLY A 142 -15.33 -35.55 13.75
N PHE A 143 -14.33 -34.89 14.36
CA PHE A 143 -14.02 -33.49 14.09
C PHE A 143 -13.69 -33.33 12.60
N VAL A 144 -14.60 -32.68 11.87
CA VAL A 144 -14.35 -32.20 10.51
C VAL A 144 -13.77 -30.81 10.66
N TRP A 145 -12.46 -30.69 10.45
CA TRP A 145 -11.81 -29.38 10.31
C TRP A 145 -12.42 -28.71 9.08
N GLN A 146 -13.13 -27.60 9.30
CA GLN A 146 -13.60 -26.75 8.23
C GLN A 146 -12.58 -25.64 8.04
N ASP A 147 -12.24 -25.35 6.79
CA ASP A 147 -11.38 -24.22 6.48
C ASP A 147 -12.07 -22.93 6.95
N ASP A 148 -11.43 -22.22 7.86
CA ASP A 148 -11.84 -20.91 8.32
C ASP A 148 -11.08 -19.81 7.56
N ALA A 149 -11.33 -18.54 7.90
CA ALA A 149 -10.68 -17.41 7.25
C ALA A 149 -9.15 -17.37 7.45
N GLN A 150 -8.60 -18.16 8.37
CA GLN A 150 -7.16 -18.27 8.63
C GLN A 150 -6.53 -19.53 8.03
N SER A 151 -7.33 -20.40 7.42
CA SER A 151 -6.86 -21.63 6.82
C SER A 151 -6.05 -21.32 5.55
N PRO A 152 -4.93 -22.02 5.33
CA PRO A 152 -4.02 -21.70 4.24
C PRO A 152 -4.69 -21.93 2.88
N VAL A 153 -4.58 -20.96 1.98
CA VAL A 153 -5.12 -21.07 0.62
C VAL A 153 -4.37 -22.16 -0.14
N LYS A 154 -5.08 -23.18 -0.61
CA LYS A 154 -4.50 -24.22 -1.46
C LYS A 154 -4.18 -23.64 -2.83
N ASN A 155 -2.90 -23.56 -3.19
CA ASN A 155 -2.46 -23.13 -4.51
C ASN A 155 -2.82 -24.18 -5.56
N ILE A 156 -3.87 -23.93 -6.34
CA ILE A 156 -4.31 -24.78 -7.45
C ILE A 156 -3.43 -24.67 -8.71
N ALA A 157 -2.54 -23.68 -8.79
CA ALA A 157 -1.65 -23.51 -9.94
C ALA A 157 -0.45 -24.48 -9.92
N LEU A 158 -0.08 -25.02 -8.75
CA LEU A 158 1.05 -25.95 -8.59
C LEU A 158 0.63 -27.43 -8.48
N GLY A 159 -0.64 -27.75 -8.73
CA GLY A 159 -1.21 -29.06 -8.42
C GLY A 159 -1.85 -29.77 -9.61
N GLY A 160 -1.01 -30.34 -10.48
CA GLY A 160 -1.28 -31.51 -11.34
C GLY A 160 -2.64 -31.61 -12.04
N GLY A 161 -2.68 -31.30 -13.34
CA GLY A 161 -3.79 -31.75 -14.20
C GLY A 161 -3.96 -30.95 -15.49
N SER A 162 -3.30 -31.41 -16.56
CA SER A 162 -3.75 -31.37 -17.96
C SER A 162 -4.75 -30.26 -18.35
N SER A 163 -4.28 -29.04 -18.56
CA SER A 163 -4.97 -28.09 -19.44
C SER A 163 -3.91 -27.33 -20.23
N GLN A 164 -3.83 -27.63 -21.52
CA GLN A 164 -3.01 -26.94 -22.50
C GLN A 164 -3.31 -25.43 -22.43
N ALA A 165 -2.26 -24.61 -22.44
CA ALA A 165 -2.27 -23.15 -22.34
C ALA A 165 -2.45 -22.55 -20.93
N SER A 166 -1.57 -22.93 -20.01
CA SER A 166 -1.26 -22.09 -18.85
C SER A 166 0.25 -21.95 -18.79
N VAL A 167 0.76 -20.72 -18.97
CA VAL A 167 2.17 -20.42 -18.70
C VAL A 167 2.38 -20.69 -17.22
N SER A 168 3.01 -21.82 -16.90
CA SER A 168 3.33 -22.22 -15.54
C SER A 168 4.51 -21.39 -15.05
N ILE A 169 4.22 -20.24 -14.45
CA ILE A 169 5.23 -19.45 -13.75
C ILE A 169 5.44 -20.11 -12.39
N ASP A 170 6.56 -20.79 -12.21
CA ASP A 170 6.93 -21.35 -10.92
C ASP A 170 7.28 -20.21 -9.94
N LEU A 171 6.44 -20.03 -8.92
CA LEU A 171 6.63 -19.01 -7.88
C LEU A 171 7.92 -19.27 -7.07
N GLY A 172 8.41 -20.51 -7.02
CA GLY A 172 9.72 -20.83 -6.45
C GLY A 172 10.86 -20.16 -7.21
N LEU A 173 10.75 -20.07 -8.54
CA LEU A 173 11.70 -19.34 -9.39
C LEU A 173 11.62 -17.84 -9.10
N VAL A 174 10.42 -17.27 -9.05
CA VAL A 174 10.22 -15.84 -8.76
C VAL A 174 10.84 -15.48 -7.39
N ILE A 175 10.62 -16.28 -6.35
CA ILE A 175 11.16 -16.05 -5.01
C ILE A 175 12.69 -16.16 -4.99
N ASN A 176 13.26 -17.18 -5.66
CA ASN A 176 14.72 -17.36 -5.73
C ASN A 176 15.39 -16.23 -6.53
N LEU A 177 14.78 -15.77 -7.63
CA LEU A 177 15.26 -14.66 -8.46
C LEU A 177 15.22 -13.32 -7.72
N ILE A 178 14.11 -13.02 -7.04
CA ILE A 178 13.95 -11.84 -6.17
C ILE A 178 15.01 -11.87 -5.06
N SER A 179 15.16 -12.99 -4.35
CA SER A 179 16.09 -13.09 -3.22
C SER A 179 17.57 -12.90 -3.60
N GLY A 180 17.96 -13.25 -4.83
CA GLY A 180 19.32 -13.04 -5.35
C GLY A 180 19.63 -11.57 -5.68
N VAL A 181 18.62 -10.81 -6.13
CA VAL A 181 18.74 -9.40 -6.53
C VAL A 181 18.83 -8.46 -5.33
N PHE A 182 18.19 -8.79 -4.20
CA PHE A 182 18.24 -7.96 -2.98
C PHE A 182 19.50 -8.15 -2.11
N LYS A 183 20.47 -8.95 -2.55
CA LYS A 183 21.76 -9.08 -1.87
C LYS A 183 22.70 -7.97 -2.36
N ASN A 184 22.60 -6.80 -1.71
CA ASN A 184 23.42 -5.59 -1.89
C ASN A 184 24.80 -5.83 -2.52
N LYS A 185 24.89 -5.64 -3.83
CA LYS A 185 26.16 -5.43 -4.53
C LYS A 185 26.00 -4.15 -5.33
N SER A 186 26.76 -3.11 -4.97
CA SER A 186 26.82 -1.87 -5.73
C SER A 186 27.43 -2.16 -7.10
N ILE A 187 26.59 -2.24 -8.14
CA ILE A 187 27.05 -2.47 -9.52
C ILE A 187 27.59 -1.13 -10.03
N GLN A 188 28.92 -1.03 -10.17
CA GLN A 188 29.54 0.04 -10.95
C GLN A 188 29.31 -0.28 -12.43
N ILE A 189 28.70 0.66 -13.14
CA ILE A 189 28.26 0.48 -14.53
C ILE A 189 29.43 0.80 -15.45
N ASP A 190 30.05 -0.25 -16.01
CA ASP A 190 30.94 -0.12 -17.16
C ASP A 190 30.19 -0.44 -18.46
N SER A 191 30.57 0.24 -19.55
CA SER A 191 29.81 0.38 -20.80
C SER A 191 29.63 -0.88 -21.66
N LYS A 192 29.91 -2.07 -21.11
CA LYS A 192 29.65 -3.39 -21.71
C LYS A 192 28.79 -4.22 -20.76
N THR A 193 27.51 -3.89 -20.71
CA THR A 193 26.53 -4.66 -19.94
C THR A 193 26.21 -5.94 -20.71
N HIS A 194 26.60 -7.09 -20.16
CA HIS A 194 26.24 -8.39 -20.69
C HIS A 194 25.08 -8.98 -19.87
N ALA A 195 24.23 -9.82 -20.45
CA ALA A 195 23.12 -10.47 -19.74
C ALA A 195 23.57 -11.24 -18.47
N LEU A 196 24.85 -11.62 -18.43
CA LEU A 196 25.58 -12.23 -17.32
C LEU A 196 25.70 -11.35 -16.06
N ASP A 197 25.53 -10.03 -16.17
CA ASP A 197 25.61 -9.11 -15.03
C ASP A 197 24.37 -9.21 -14.13
N PHE A 198 23.25 -9.70 -14.67
CA PHE A 198 21.96 -9.83 -13.96
C PHE A 198 21.63 -11.26 -13.56
N TYR A 199 21.96 -12.25 -14.40
CA TYR A 199 21.66 -13.66 -14.15
C TYR A 199 22.88 -14.55 -14.39
N LYS A 200 23.06 -15.56 -13.53
CA LYS A 200 24.17 -16.53 -13.64
C LYS A 200 23.94 -17.50 -14.80
N GLU A 201 25.02 -18.03 -15.35
CA GLU A 201 25.01 -19.08 -16.40
C GLU A 201 24.08 -20.26 -16.08
N ASP A 202 24.05 -20.69 -14.81
CA ASP A 202 23.15 -21.73 -14.31
C ASP A 202 21.67 -21.49 -14.64
N PHE A 203 21.22 -20.23 -14.65
CA PHE A 203 19.84 -19.86 -14.98
C PHE A 203 19.52 -20.14 -16.44
N PHE A 204 20.43 -19.82 -17.36
CA PHE A 204 20.23 -20.03 -18.79
C PHE A 204 20.22 -21.52 -19.15
N ILE A 205 21.09 -22.30 -18.50
CA ILE A 205 21.24 -23.72 -18.79
C ILE A 205 20.10 -24.54 -18.16
N LYS A 206 19.75 -24.28 -16.91
CA LYS A 206 18.77 -25.10 -16.16
C LYS A 206 17.34 -24.63 -16.33
N GLU A 207 17.10 -23.31 -16.31
CA GLU A 207 15.74 -22.75 -16.30
C GLU A 207 15.27 -22.43 -17.71
N LEU A 208 16.08 -21.73 -18.49
CA LEU A 208 15.80 -21.47 -19.91
C LEU A 208 16.11 -22.70 -20.78
N LYS A 209 16.62 -23.80 -20.21
CA LYS A 209 16.96 -25.04 -20.92
C LYS A 209 17.78 -24.80 -22.19
N ILE A 210 18.68 -23.83 -22.19
CA ILE A 210 19.62 -23.63 -23.29
C ILE A 210 20.76 -24.64 -23.11
N PRO A 211 21.06 -25.49 -24.10
CA PRO A 211 22.20 -26.40 -24.01
C PRO A 211 23.48 -25.63 -23.69
N GLU A 212 24.31 -26.17 -22.79
CA GLU A 212 25.60 -25.55 -22.41
C GLU A 212 26.48 -25.26 -23.64
N THR A 213 26.37 -26.10 -24.68
CA THR A 213 27.08 -25.92 -25.96
C THR A 213 26.61 -24.72 -26.77
N GLU A 214 25.36 -24.29 -26.59
CA GLU A 214 24.72 -23.17 -27.31
C GLU A 214 24.65 -21.90 -26.46
N PHE A 215 25.17 -21.93 -25.24
CA PHE A 215 25.10 -20.81 -24.30
C PHE A 215 25.74 -19.53 -24.85
N TYR A 216 26.95 -19.63 -25.41
CA TYR A 216 27.63 -18.47 -26.01
C TYR A 216 26.94 -17.99 -27.29
N ASN A 217 26.38 -18.90 -28.10
CA ASN A 217 25.62 -18.54 -29.29
C ASN A 217 24.32 -17.80 -28.94
N PHE A 218 23.71 -18.15 -27.80
CA PHE A 218 22.55 -17.44 -27.26
C PHE A 218 22.91 -16.03 -26.77
N LEU A 219 24.07 -15.85 -26.13
CA LEU A 219 24.55 -14.52 -25.74
C LEU A 219 24.82 -13.63 -26.95
N ASP A 220 25.42 -14.18 -28.01
CA ASP A 220 25.62 -13.45 -29.27
C ASP A 220 24.29 -13.07 -29.92
N PHE A 221 23.29 -13.98 -29.89
CA PHE A 221 21.94 -13.71 -30.39
C PHE A 221 21.24 -12.58 -29.60
N LEU A 222 21.45 -12.52 -28.29
CA LEU A 222 20.97 -11.41 -27.47
C LEU A 222 21.70 -10.11 -27.85
N ASP A 223 23.02 -10.12 -27.99
CA ASP A 223 23.75 -8.89 -28.33
C ASP A 223 23.42 -8.34 -29.73
N GLU A 224 22.95 -9.19 -30.66
CA GLU A 224 22.44 -8.78 -31.98
C GLU A 224 21.09 -8.04 -31.92
N GLU A 225 20.28 -8.25 -30.90
CA GLU A 225 18.93 -7.70 -30.86
C GLU A 225 18.90 -6.26 -30.33
N THR A 226 18.54 -5.34 -31.21
CA THR A 226 18.47 -3.91 -30.93
C THR A 226 17.36 -3.60 -29.92
N GLY A 227 17.72 -3.48 -28.64
CA GLY A 227 16.77 -3.09 -27.58
C GLY A 227 17.13 -3.60 -26.19
N ILE A 228 17.95 -4.66 -26.12
CA ILE A 228 18.35 -5.28 -24.86
C ILE A 228 19.05 -4.30 -23.94
N LYS A 229 19.92 -3.45 -24.47
CA LYS A 229 20.61 -2.43 -23.67
C LYS A 229 19.64 -1.51 -22.93
N PHE A 230 18.53 -1.10 -23.55
CA PHE A 230 17.53 -0.23 -22.91
C PHE A 230 16.74 -0.98 -21.83
N ILE A 231 16.40 -2.25 -22.07
CA ILE A 231 15.66 -3.08 -21.12
C ILE A 231 16.53 -3.45 -19.91
N LEU A 232 17.80 -3.80 -20.14
CA LEU A 232 18.77 -4.05 -19.06
C LEU A 232 19.08 -2.80 -18.24
N MET A 233 19.08 -1.61 -18.87
CA MET A 233 19.27 -0.33 -18.16
C MET A 233 18.05 0.11 -17.34
N SER A 234 16.88 -0.51 -17.52
CA SER A 234 15.63 -0.10 -16.85
C SER A 234 15.59 -0.48 -15.37
N ASN A 235 16.52 -1.31 -14.88
CA ASN A 235 16.62 -1.82 -13.50
C ASN A 235 15.35 -2.55 -12.99
N ASP A 236 14.41 -2.87 -13.90
CA ASP A 236 13.19 -3.61 -13.61
C ASP A 236 13.42 -5.11 -13.86
N SER A 237 13.73 -5.83 -12.79
CA SER A 237 14.08 -7.25 -12.83
C SER A 237 13.03 -8.14 -13.50
N LEU A 238 11.74 -7.82 -13.35
CA LEU A 238 10.64 -8.63 -13.88
C LEU A 238 10.53 -8.47 -15.40
N ARG A 239 10.68 -7.24 -15.91
CA ARG A 239 10.71 -6.96 -17.35
C ARG A 239 11.91 -7.59 -18.03
N ILE A 240 13.07 -7.59 -17.37
CA ILE A 240 14.26 -8.27 -17.89
C ILE A 240 14.01 -9.78 -17.94
N LEU A 241 13.40 -10.36 -16.91
CA LEU A 241 13.07 -11.79 -16.87
C LEU A 241 12.11 -12.19 -18.00
N GLU A 242 10.98 -11.46 -18.14
CA GLU A 242 10.00 -11.71 -19.19
C GLU A 242 10.63 -11.64 -20.59
N PHE A 243 11.48 -10.64 -20.79
CA PHE A 243 12.22 -10.48 -22.04
C PHE A 243 13.18 -11.65 -22.31
N LEU A 244 13.95 -12.08 -21.31
CA LEU A 244 14.89 -13.20 -21.47
C LEU A 244 14.19 -14.53 -21.74
N ILE A 245 13.03 -14.78 -21.12
CA ILE A 245 12.19 -15.94 -21.39
C ILE A 245 11.72 -15.91 -22.84
N TYR A 246 11.17 -14.79 -23.28
CA TYR A 246 10.70 -14.62 -24.65
C TYR A 246 11.80 -14.82 -25.70
N GLN A 247 13.01 -14.32 -25.44
CA GLN A 247 14.14 -14.55 -26.37
C GLN A 247 14.69 -15.96 -26.31
N GLY A 248 14.68 -16.61 -25.14
CA GLY A 248 15.03 -18.02 -25.01
C GLY A 248 14.16 -18.90 -25.90
N ASP A 249 12.85 -18.68 -25.87
CA ASP A 249 11.90 -19.44 -26.69
C ASP A 249 12.11 -19.17 -28.18
N LYS A 250 12.29 -17.91 -28.58
CA LYS A 250 12.62 -17.54 -29.98
C LYS A 250 13.92 -18.16 -30.48
N PHE A 251 14.95 -18.18 -29.65
CA PHE A 251 16.24 -18.76 -30.01
C PHE A 251 16.11 -20.27 -30.25
N LYS A 252 15.41 -20.98 -29.36
CA LYS A 252 15.13 -22.40 -29.55
C LYS A 252 14.34 -22.69 -30.81
N GLU A 253 13.33 -21.86 -31.11
CA GLU A 253 12.55 -21.96 -32.35
C GLU A 253 13.42 -21.72 -33.59
N LYS A 254 14.28 -20.69 -33.57
CA LYS A 254 15.15 -20.30 -34.70
C LYS A 254 16.23 -21.34 -35.01
N TYR A 255 16.82 -21.95 -33.98
CA TYR A 255 17.92 -22.93 -34.12
C TYR A 255 17.45 -24.39 -33.97
N ASN A 256 16.14 -24.62 -33.85
CA ASN A 256 15.50 -25.91 -33.70
C ASN A 256 16.10 -26.77 -32.56
N ILE A 257 16.36 -26.09 -31.44
CA ILE A 257 16.90 -26.69 -30.22
C ILE A 257 15.70 -27.24 -29.43
N GLY A 258 15.61 -28.58 -29.35
CA GLY A 258 14.45 -29.29 -28.81
C GLY A 258 14.17 -29.04 -27.31
N GLU A 259 12.90 -29.26 -26.94
CA GLU A 259 12.31 -29.15 -25.58
C GLU A 259 13.02 -29.91 -24.44
#